data_AF-A0A5K0WPY7-F1
#
_entry.id   AF-A0A5K0WPY7-F1
#
_cell.length_a   1.000
_cell.length_b   1.000
_cell.length_c   1.000
_cell.angle_alpha   90.00
_cell.angle_beta   90.00
_cell.angle_gamma   90.00
#
_symmetry.space_group_name_H-M   'P 1'
#
loop_
_entity.id
_entity.type
_entity.pdbx_description
1 polymer ?
#
loop_
_entity_poly.entity_id
_entity_poly.type
_entity_poly.pdbx_seq_one_letter_code
_entity_poly.pdbx_strand_id
1 'polypeptide(L)' 'PTPMERDQSVVNIDDFQYLRRLVEMTDGGPVWHQMMDRTLPTMSYQAWRRDPE' A
#
# COMPACT_ATOMS: atom_id res chain seq x y z
N PRO A 1 -23.52 -32.87 -19.17
CA PRO A 1 -22.76 -31.65 -19.54
C PRO A 1 -22.93 -30.59 -18.45
N THR A 2 -21.95 -30.44 -17.56
CA THR A 2 -21.98 -29.44 -16.50
C THR A 2 -21.95 -28.04 -17.11
N PRO A 3 -22.80 -27.10 -16.65
CA PRO A 3 -22.76 -25.73 -17.14
C PRO A 3 -21.42 -25.15 -16.71
N MET A 4 -20.66 -24.66 -17.69
CA MET A 4 -19.50 -23.81 -17.46
C MET A 4 -19.87 -22.77 -16.41
N GLU A 5 -19.25 -22.85 -15.23
CA GLU A 5 -19.10 -21.71 -14.34
C GLU A 5 -18.40 -20.64 -15.16
N ARG A 6 -19.21 -19.77 -15.78
CA ARG A 6 -18.69 -18.56 -16.40
C ARG A 6 -18.07 -17.82 -15.24
N ASP A 7 -16.76 -17.70 -15.28
CA ASP A 7 -15.97 -16.84 -14.42
C ASP A 7 -16.37 -15.39 -14.73
N GLN A 8 -17.57 -15.01 -14.29
CA GLN A 8 -18.07 -13.66 -14.32
C GLN A 8 -17.30 -12.97 -13.21
N SER A 9 -16.20 -12.28 -13.57
CA SER A 9 -15.44 -11.57 -12.56
C SER A 9 -16.40 -10.60 -11.87
N VAL A 10 -16.64 -10.86 -10.58
CA VAL A 10 -17.50 -10.03 -9.74
C VAL A 10 -16.94 -8.61 -9.65
N VAL A 11 -15.63 -8.49 -9.84
CA VAL A 11 -14.86 -7.25 -9.86
C VAL A 11 -14.86 -6.69 -11.28
N ASN A 12 -15.28 -5.44 -11.44
CA ASN A 12 -15.25 -4.69 -12.68
C ASN A 12 -14.12 -3.65 -12.70
N ILE A 13 -13.97 -2.92 -13.81
CA ILE A 13 -12.92 -1.90 -13.98
C ILE A 13 -13.02 -0.78 -12.95
N ASP A 14 -14.22 -0.41 -12.51
CA ASP A 14 -14.44 0.64 -11.53
C ASP A 14 -13.95 0.22 -10.14
N ASP A 15 -14.13 -1.05 -9.78
CA ASP A 15 -13.57 -1.62 -8.54
C ASP A 15 -12.03 -1.57 -8.54
N PHE A 16 -11.40 -1.88 -9.68
CA PHE A 16 -9.95 -1.75 -9.82
C PHE A 16 -9.48 -0.29 -9.67
N GLN A 17 -10.21 0.67 -10.24
CA GLN A 17 -9.90 2.09 -10.08
C GLN A 17 -10.06 2.55 -8.63
N TYR A 18 -11.08 2.06 -7.92
CA TYR A 18 -11.31 2.36 -6.51
C TYR A 18 -10.18 1.82 -5.64
N LEU A 19 -9.81 0.54 -5.81
CA LEU A 19 -8.69 -0.07 -5.09
C LEU A 19 -7.38 0.66 -5.38
N ARG A 20 -7.15 1.05 -6.63
CA ARG A 20 -5.97 1.84 -7.00
C ARG A 20 -5.91 3.18 -6.26
N ARG A 21 -7.02 3.90 -6.18
CA ARG A 21 -7.09 5.18 -5.43
C ARG A 21 -6.80 4.99 -3.94
N LEU A 22 -7.25 3.88 -3.34
CA LEU A 22 -6.94 3.57 -1.94
C LEU A 22 -5.45 3.30 -1.72
N VAL A 23 -4.77 2.68 -2.68
CA VAL A 23 -3.32 2.44 -2.62
C VAL A 23 -2.52 3.72 -2.89
N GLU A 24 -3.02 4.60 -3.76
CA GLU A 24 -2.43 5.91 -4.06
C GLU A 24 -2.69 6.93 -2.94
N MET A 25 -3.67 6.71 -2.08
CA MET A 25 -3.89 7.52 -0.88
C MET A 25 -2.71 7.33 0.08
N THR A 26 -1.94 8.40 0.24
CA THR A 26 -1.07 8.54 1.39
C THR A 26 -1.92 8.53 2.66
N ASP A 27 -1.32 8.17 3.80
CA ASP A 27 -1.96 8.09 5.13
C ASP A 27 -2.62 9.39 5.66
N GLY A 28 -2.73 10.41 4.82
CA GLY A 28 -3.38 11.69 5.07
C GLY A 28 -2.54 12.68 5.87
N GLY A 29 -1.40 12.24 6.45
CA GLY A 29 -0.57 13.11 7.26
C GLY A 29 0.73 13.54 6.57
N PRO A 30 1.54 14.34 7.28
CA PRO A 30 2.77 14.91 6.72
C PRO A 30 3.74 13.83 6.24
N VAL A 31 4.54 14.18 5.23
CA VAL A 31 5.54 13.29 4.64
C VAL A 31 6.48 12.75 5.72
N TRP A 32 6.74 11.45 5.65
CA TRP A 32 7.76 10.81 6.48
C TRP A 32 9.15 11.21 6.01
N HIS A 33 9.93 11.78 6.91
CA HIS A 33 11.33 12.07 6.67
C HIS A 33 12.17 10.95 7.24
N GLN A 34 12.97 10.30 6.39
CA GLN A 34 13.92 9.30 6.86
C GLN A 34 15.01 10.00 7.69
N MET A 35 15.07 9.67 8.97
CA MET A 35 16.02 10.24 9.92
C MET A 35 17.27 9.39 10.03
N MET A 36 17.13 8.07 9.86
CA MET A 36 18.19 7.13 10.17
C MET A 36 18.08 5.86 9.33
N ASP A 37 19.23 5.38 8.89
CA ASP A 37 19.41 4.06 8.31
C ASP A 37 20.73 3.49 8.85
N ARG A 38 20.66 2.41 9.62
CA ARG A 38 21.85 1.79 10.20
C ARG A 38 21.79 0.28 10.12
N THR A 39 22.92 -0.29 9.73
CA THR A 39 23.19 -1.73 9.78
C THR A 39 24.23 -2.02 10.86
N LEU A 40 23.86 -2.89 11.79
CA LEU A 40 24.73 -3.56 12.75
C LEU A 40 25.01 -4.98 12.23
N PRO A 41 26.06 -5.66 12.73
CA PRO A 41 26.40 -7.01 12.28
C PRO A 41 25.27 -8.04 12.40
N THR A 42 24.33 -7.83 13.33
CA THR A 42 23.22 -8.76 13.60
C THR A 42 21.84 -8.20 13.23
N MET A 43 21.72 -6.91 12.91
CA MET A 43 20.42 -6.26 12.67
C MET A 43 20.58 -5.00 11.84
N SER A 44 19.58 -4.69 11.01
CA SER A 44 19.41 -3.34 10.45
C SER A 44 18.16 -2.69 11.01
N TYR A 45 18.21 -1.37 11.20
CA TYR A 45 17.06 -0.58 11.60
C TYR A 45 17.04 0.75 10.89
N GLN A 46 15.81 1.25 10.72
CA GLN A 46 15.53 2.55 10.11
C GLN A 46 14.62 3.33 11.06
N ALA A 47 14.72 4.66 11.00
CA ALA A 47 13.86 5.56 11.76
C ALA A 47 13.32 6.67 10.87
N TRP A 48 12.04 6.98 11.02
CA TRP A 48 11.35 8.06 10.31
C TRP A 48 10.69 9.01 11.29
N ARG A 49 10.61 10.28 10.90
CA ARG A 49 9.89 11.34 11.61
C ARG A 49 8.77 11.86 10.74
N ARG A 50 7.59 12.08 11.32
CA ARG A 50 6.58 12.95 10.72
C ARG A 50 6.76 14.37 11.25
N ASP A 51 6.59 15.34 10.36
CA ASP A 51 6.45 16.72 10.83
C ASP A 51 5.11 16.87 11.56
N PRO A 52 5.04 17.71 12.60
CA PRO A 52 3.79 18.05 13.26
C PRO A 52 2.89 18.90 12.34
N GLU A 53 1.56 18.81 12.51
CA GLU A 53 0.57 19.70 11.88
C GLU A 53 0.61 21.13 12.43
#